data_AF-A0A841L0E5-F1
#
_entry.id   AF-A0A841L0E5-F1
#
_cell.length_a   1.000
_cell.length_b   1.000
_cell.length_c   1.000
_cell.angle_alpha   90.00
_cell.angle_beta   90.00
_cell.angle_gamma   90.00
#
_symmetry.space_group_name_H-M   'P 1'
#
loop_
_entity.id
_entity.type
_entity.pdbx_description
1 polymer ?
#
loop_
_entity_poly.entity_id
_entity_poly.type
_entity_poly.pdbx_seq_one_letter_code
_entity_poly.pdbx_strand_id
1 'polypeptide(L)' 'MSIIMFRIKFELLKDFSKRLKKEDVPIPIQKAMIKHYAIDLKLTLTDSMTHELVIY' A
#
# COMPACT_ATOMS: atom_id res chain seq x y z
N MET A 1 -8.93 16.13 0.36
CA MET A 1 -9.24 14.85 -0.34
C MET A 1 -10.66 14.46 0.05
N SER A 2 -11.52 14.05 -0.87
CA SER A 2 -12.84 13.50 -0.48
C SER A 2 -12.67 12.08 0.08
N ILE A 3 -13.60 11.66 0.94
CA ILE A 3 -13.57 10.30 1.52
C ILE A 3 -13.68 9.21 0.45
N ILE A 4 -14.39 9.49 -0.64
CA ILE A 4 -14.52 8.60 -1.80
C ILE A 4 -13.17 8.44 -2.48
N MET A 5 -12.45 9.56 -2.74
CA MET A 5 -11.15 9.51 -3.39
C MET A 5 -10.11 8.80 -2.51
N PHE A 6 -10.18 8.99 -1.19
CA PHE A 6 -9.35 8.26 -0.25
C PHE A 6 -9.59 6.75 -0.36
N ARG A 7 -10.86 6.31 -0.33
CA ARG A 7 -11.22 4.88 -0.46
C ARG A 7 -10.70 4.27 -1.76
N ILE A 8 -10.91 4.95 -2.90
CA ILE A 8 -10.45 4.46 -4.20
C ILE A 8 -8.93 4.24 -4.20
N LYS A 9 -8.17 5.24 -3.74
CA LYS A 9 -6.71 5.16 -3.68
C LYS A 9 -6.24 4.08 -2.71
N PHE A 10 -6.94 3.90 -1.59
CA PHE A 10 -6.60 2.87 -0.62
C PHE A 10 -6.86 1.46 -1.17
N GLU A 11 -7.92 1.26 -1.95
CA GLU A 11 -8.16 -0.02 -2.64
C GLU A 11 -7.09 -0.30 -3.70
N LEU A 12 -6.63 0.70 -4.46
CA LEU A 12 -5.49 0.54 -5.38
C LEU A 12 -4.22 0.08 -4.65
N LEU A 13 -3.95 0.66 -3.49
CA LEU A 13 -2.79 0.30 -2.66
C LEU A 13 -2.90 -1.14 -2.13
N LYS A 14 -4.10 -1.58 -1.70
CA LYS A 14 -4.34 -2.98 -1.29
C LYS A 14 -4.12 -3.95 -2.44
N ASP A 15 -4.66 -3.63 -3.61
CA ASP A 15 -4.52 -4.50 -4.78
C ASP A 15 -3.06 -4.58 -5.26
N PHE A 16 -2.32 -3.48 -5.14
CA PHE A 16 -0.87 -3.48 -5.36
C PHE A 16 -0.16 -4.39 -4.36
N SER A 17 -0.47 -4.30 -3.06
CA SER A 17 0.11 -5.19 -2.05
C SER A 17 -0.16 -6.67 -2.34
N LYS A 18 -1.40 -7.03 -2.68
CA LYS A 18 -1.76 -8.42 -3.06
C LYS A 18 -0.92 -8.93 -4.25
N ARG A 19 -0.67 -8.08 -5.25
CA ARG A 19 0.19 -8.44 -6.39
C ARG A 19 1.62 -8.69 -5.95
N LEU A 20 2.18 -7.83 -5.10
CA LEU A 20 3.54 -8.03 -4.57
C LEU A 20 3.68 -9.34 -3.80
N LYS A 21 2.66 -9.74 -3.02
CA LYS A 21 2.63 -11.04 -2.34
C LYS A 21 2.56 -12.20 -3.32
N LYS A 22 1.74 -12.09 -4.36
CA LYS A 22 1.60 -13.13 -5.38
C LYS A 22 2.91 -13.40 -6.13
N GLU A 23 3.71 -12.36 -6.33
CA GLU A 23 5.03 -12.44 -6.97
C GLU A 23 6.16 -12.80 -5.97
N ASP A 24 5.82 -13.19 -4.72
CA ASP A 24 6.77 -13.56 -3.66
C ASP A 24 7.87 -12.50 -3.41
N VAL A 25 7.51 -11.22 -3.55
CA VAL A 25 8.45 -10.11 -3.34
C VAL A 25 8.88 -10.09 -1.87
N PRO A 26 10.18 -9.97 -1.53
CA PRO A 26 10.61 -9.90 -0.15
C PRO A 26 9.93 -8.77 0.64
N ILE A 27 9.52 -9.05 1.89
CA ILE A 27 8.84 -8.10 2.80
C ILE A 27 9.51 -6.71 2.86
N PRO A 28 10.85 -6.57 2.95
CA PRO A 28 11.49 -5.25 2.96
C PRO A 28 11.22 -4.45 1.68
N ILE A 29 11.22 -5.13 0.53
CA ILE A 29 10.93 -4.53 -0.78
C ILE A 29 9.45 -4.18 -0.88
N GLN A 30 8.55 -5.05 -0.42
CA GLN A 30 7.12 -4.75 -0.38
C GLN A 30 6.83 -3.47 0.41
N LYS A 31 7.43 -3.32 1.61
CA LYS A 31 7.29 -2.13 2.43
C LYS A 31 7.76 -0.86 1.70
N ALA A 32 8.92 -0.92 1.04
CA ALA A 32 9.43 0.21 0.27
C ALA A 32 8.49 0.58 -0.90
N MET A 33 8.06 -0.42 -1.68
CA MET A 33 7.17 -0.21 -2.83
C MET A 33 5.80 0.34 -2.42
N ILE A 34 5.21 -0.16 -1.34
CA ILE A 34 3.93 0.35 -0.81
C ILE A 34 4.07 1.80 -0.32
N LYS A 35 5.17 2.14 0.36
CA LYS A 35 5.43 3.53 0.78
C LYS A 35 5.57 4.47 -0.41
N HIS A 36 6.33 4.08 -1.43
CA HIS A 36 6.47 4.87 -2.65
C HIS A 36 5.12 5.04 -3.37
N TYR A 37 4.37 3.96 -3.55
CA TYR A 37 3.08 4.04 -4.23
C TYR A 37 2.05 4.85 -3.45
N ALA A 38 2.08 4.83 -2.12
CA ALA A 38 1.26 5.70 -1.28
C ALA A 38 1.58 7.19 -1.49
N ILE A 39 2.86 7.54 -1.65
CA ILE A 39 3.30 8.92 -1.96
C ILE A 39 2.74 9.35 -3.32
N ASP A 40 2.85 8.49 -4.35
CA ASP A 40 2.31 8.78 -5.69
C ASP A 40 0.79 9.00 -5.65
N LEU A 41 0.09 8.22 -4.82
CA LEU A 41 -1.34 8.36 -4.58
C LEU A 41 -1.68 9.55 -3.67
N LYS A 42 -0.72 10.28 -3.12
CA LYS A 42 -0.92 11.35 -2.13
C LYS A 42 -1.71 10.85 -0.91
N LEU A 43 -1.38 9.64 -0.45
CA LEU A 43 -1.89 9.01 0.76
C LEU A 43 -0.82 9.05 1.84
N THR A 44 -1.15 9.63 2.99
CA THR A 44 -0.32 9.53 4.19
C THR A 44 -0.67 8.24 4.92
N LEU A 45 0.28 7.30 4.98
CA LEU A 45 0.15 6.06 5.73
C LEU A 45 1.00 6.14 6.99
N THR A 46 0.51 5.53 8.07
CA THR A 46 1.34 5.27 9.24
C THR A 46 2.20 4.02 9.00
N ASP A 47 3.24 3.85 9.81
CA ASP A 47 4.04 2.63 9.76
C ASP A 47 3.21 1.37 10.08
N SER A 48 2.20 1.49 10.98
CA SER A 48 1.26 0.40 11.27
C SER A 48 0.46 -0.01 10.03
N MET A 49 -0.12 0.96 9.31
CA MET A 49 -0.89 0.68 8.10
C MET A 49 -0.04 0.02 7.02
N THR A 50 1.20 0.47 6.86
CA THR A 50 2.15 -0.13 5.91
C THR A 50 2.48 -1.57 6.32
N HIS A 51 2.64 -1.82 7.62
CA HIS A 51 2.92 -3.15 8.14
C HIS A 51 1.74 -4.11 7.94
N GLU A 52 0.51 -3.65 8.22
CA GLU A 52 -0.72 -4.41 8.03
C GLU A 52 -0.89 -4.84 6.57
N LEU A 53 -0.65 -3.93 5.61
CA LEU A 53 -0.75 -4.24 4.19
C LEU A 53 0.24 -5.32 3.73
N VAL A 54 1.41 -5.41 4.36
CA VAL A 54 2.44 -6.39 4.00
C VAL A 54 2.22 -7.73 4.69
N ILE A 55 1.70 -7.74 5.92
CA ILE A 55 1.43 -8.98 6.66
C ILE A 55 0.12 -9.64 6.20
N TYR A 56 -0.98 -8.90 6.14
CA TYR A 56 -2.33 -9.41 5.80
C TYR A 56 -2.66 -9.24 4.32
#